data_AF-A0A6U9Y4A8-F1
#
_entry.id   AF-A0A6U9Y4A8-F1
#
_cell.length_a   1.000
_cell.length_b   1.000
_cell.length_c   1.000
_cell.angle_alpha   90.00
_cell.angle_beta   90.00
_cell.angle_gamma   90.00
#
_symmetry.space_group_name_H-M   'P 1'
#
loop_
_entity.id
_entity.type
_entity.pdbx_description
1 polymer ?
#
loop_
_entity_poly.entity_id
_entity_poly.type
_entity_poly.pdbx_seq_one_letter_code
_entity_poly.pdbx_strand_id
1 'polypeptide(L)'
;MASATTANLTVTSSTNQSDANSEKIDYNQRWFGYLSVIFFSAINFVSISNVDPLYETQFGNVIGVVFGVLTSIIASLVLVQDRSQKLLDCFHYTKSRNGYVEGNVLIFMVLWWIVGVAVITKPGGIAYQASNIHYSSWGALFSCVYTLNLWSTEKDILSVAEITGVSFTLKSWWIHFLSACVVLACSIGLHVRKNAASYGSDNNIPYAIALGLGSIAVSTFWIAVHLNFFQKLGMHEGGWLELFSSFFLIFVWIVGLGVFTTYGGIAAKVEGDECKSNLSTSVGDSGTNCTIILFMEDSEGSIRKHIESCAPLEERVPGSNLYYACWSCMLSSIAIAFKWKASQALRFANAQAERQQRNERETGDGFAGEDGEDNLNR
;
A
#
# COMPACT_ATOMS: atom_id res chain seq x y z
N MET A 1 24.41 -64.23 29.14
CA MET A 1 23.33 -64.25 28.13
C MET A 1 23.79 -63.43 26.95
N ALA A 2 24.32 -64.09 25.93
CA ALA A 2 24.83 -63.47 24.71
C ALA A 2 23.69 -63.41 23.69
N SER A 3 23.33 -62.20 23.26
CA SER A 3 22.31 -61.97 22.24
C SER A 3 22.98 -61.98 20.87
N ALA A 4 22.63 -62.98 20.06
CA ALA A 4 23.10 -63.12 18.68
C ALA A 4 22.34 -62.15 17.78
N THR A 5 23.07 -61.19 17.19
CA THR A 5 22.53 -60.23 16.22
C THR A 5 22.71 -60.80 14.81
N THR A 6 21.62 -61.25 14.22
CA THR A 6 21.58 -61.80 12.86
C THR A 6 21.73 -60.68 11.84
N ALA A 7 22.87 -60.62 11.14
CA ALA A 7 23.10 -59.71 10.03
C ALA A 7 22.42 -60.24 8.77
N ASN A 8 21.30 -59.63 8.38
CA ASN A 8 20.68 -59.86 7.07
C ASN A 8 21.43 -59.03 6.01
N LEU A 9 22.27 -59.70 5.22
CA LEU A 9 22.87 -59.15 4.01
C LEU A 9 21.81 -59.15 2.90
N THR A 10 21.18 -58.00 2.68
CA THR A 10 20.30 -57.79 1.52
C THR A 10 21.16 -57.31 0.35
N VAL A 11 21.46 -58.22 -0.57
CA VAL A 11 22.09 -57.90 -1.85
C VAL A 11 21.03 -57.25 -2.74
N THR A 12 20.97 -55.93 -2.75
CA THR A 12 20.18 -55.16 -3.72
C THR A 12 20.92 -55.11 -5.06
N SER A 13 20.30 -55.70 -6.08
CA SER A 13 20.78 -55.64 -7.46
C SER A 13 20.77 -54.19 -7.96
N SER A 14 21.94 -53.69 -8.33
CA SER A 14 22.12 -52.44 -9.06
C SER A 14 21.61 -52.60 -10.49
N THR A 15 20.30 -52.46 -10.67
CA THR A 15 19.70 -52.36 -12.00
C THR A 15 19.73 -50.88 -12.38
N ASN A 16 20.44 -50.56 -13.47
CA ASN A 16 20.56 -49.23 -14.05
C ASN A 16 19.23 -48.48 -14.08
N GLN A 17 19.05 -47.57 -13.13
CA GLN A 17 17.94 -46.61 -13.05
C GLN A 17 18.51 -45.23 -13.38
N SER A 18 19.14 -45.11 -14.55
CA SER A 18 19.71 -43.86 -15.07
C SER A 18 18.69 -43.00 -15.82
N ASP A 19 17.43 -43.44 -15.88
CA ASP A 19 16.35 -42.71 -16.54
C ASP A 19 15.23 -42.38 -15.54
N ALA A 20 14.83 -41.12 -15.53
CA ALA A 20 13.56 -40.58 -15.01
C ALA A 20 13.49 -39.98 -13.60
N ASN A 21 14.60 -39.57 -12.97
CA ASN A 21 14.53 -38.47 -11.99
C ASN A 21 14.65 -37.12 -12.72
N SER A 22 13.66 -36.84 -13.58
CA SER A 22 13.40 -35.48 -14.05
C SER A 22 13.02 -34.68 -12.80
N GLU A 23 14.00 -33.98 -12.22
CA GLU A 23 13.79 -33.12 -11.07
C GLU A 23 12.69 -32.12 -11.46
N LYS A 24 11.53 -32.24 -10.81
CA LYS A 24 10.35 -31.43 -11.12
C LYS A 24 10.77 -29.97 -10.98
N ILE A 25 10.76 -29.25 -12.10
CA ILE A 25 11.11 -27.82 -12.11
C ILE A 25 10.10 -27.10 -11.24
N ASP A 26 10.55 -26.60 -10.09
CA ASP A 26 9.74 -25.79 -9.21
C ASP A 26 9.79 -24.35 -9.70
N TYR A 27 8.67 -23.85 -10.22
CA TYR A 27 8.59 -22.51 -10.76
C TYR A 27 8.51 -21.47 -9.64
N ASN A 28 9.12 -20.30 -9.85
CA ASN A 28 9.04 -19.23 -8.86
C ASN A 28 7.59 -18.77 -8.67
N GLN A 29 7.05 -18.98 -7.46
CA GLN A 29 5.69 -18.60 -7.10
C GLN A 29 5.44 -17.09 -7.21
N ARG A 30 6.50 -16.27 -7.28
CA ARG A 30 6.46 -14.80 -7.42
C ARG A 30 6.32 -14.30 -8.84
N TRP A 31 6.23 -15.17 -9.85
CA TRP A 31 6.14 -14.77 -11.26
C TRP A 31 5.05 -13.72 -11.53
N PHE A 32 3.90 -13.83 -10.83
CA PHE A 32 2.79 -12.88 -10.96
C PHE A 32 3.15 -11.48 -10.43
N GLY A 33 3.96 -11.41 -9.36
CA GLY A 33 4.46 -10.16 -8.82
C GLY A 33 5.36 -9.44 -9.81
N TYR A 34 6.34 -10.15 -10.39
CA TYR A 34 7.21 -9.61 -11.45
C TYR A 34 6.42 -9.19 -12.70
N LEU A 35 5.43 -9.98 -13.13
CA LEU A 35 4.58 -9.62 -14.27
C LEU A 35 3.81 -8.32 -14.00
N SER A 36 3.30 -8.14 -12.78
CA SER A 36 2.62 -6.91 -12.37
C SER A 36 3.56 -5.71 -12.37
N VAL A 37 4.81 -5.88 -11.88
CA VAL A 37 5.86 -4.85 -11.95
C VAL A 37 6.13 -4.44 -13.40
N ILE A 38 6.29 -5.40 -14.32
CA ILE A 38 6.49 -5.13 -15.75
C ILE A 38 5.31 -4.34 -16.31
N PHE A 39 4.08 -4.81 -16.08
CA PHE A 39 2.87 -4.21 -16.62
C PHE A 39 2.69 -2.75 -16.18
N PHE A 40 2.77 -2.47 -14.88
CA PHE A 40 2.62 -1.11 -14.37
C PHE A 40 3.78 -0.20 -14.77
N SER A 41 5.02 -0.71 -14.78
CA SER A 41 6.18 0.05 -15.22
C SER A 41 6.10 0.39 -16.72
N ALA A 42 5.57 -0.51 -17.54
CA ALA A 42 5.34 -0.28 -18.97
C ALA A 42 4.23 0.75 -19.22
N ILE A 43 3.10 0.67 -18.50
CA ILE A 43 2.05 1.71 -18.57
C ILE A 43 2.64 3.06 -18.19
N ASN A 44 3.44 3.11 -17.12
CA ASN A 44 4.07 4.34 -16.67
C ASN A 44 4.99 4.93 -17.74
N PHE A 45 5.89 4.11 -18.29
CA PHE A 45 6.78 4.48 -19.38
C PHE A 45 6.03 5.01 -20.61
N VAL A 46 5.04 4.27 -21.12
CA VAL A 46 4.28 4.64 -22.32
C VAL A 46 3.48 5.91 -22.07
N SER A 47 2.84 6.03 -20.90
CA SER A 47 2.04 7.20 -20.56
C SER A 47 2.90 8.45 -20.46
N ILE A 48 4.05 8.37 -19.80
CA ILE A 48 5.00 9.49 -19.65
C ILE A 48 5.61 9.89 -21.00
N SER A 49 5.94 8.92 -21.86
CA SER A 49 6.55 9.19 -23.18
C SER A 49 5.59 9.90 -24.14
N ASN A 50 4.28 9.76 -23.92
CA ASN A 50 3.25 10.44 -24.70
C ASN A 50 2.87 11.82 -24.15
N VAL A 51 3.47 12.25 -23.03
CA VAL A 51 3.28 13.61 -22.51
C VAL A 51 4.11 14.58 -23.34
N ASP A 52 3.45 15.56 -23.96
CA ASP A 52 4.11 16.60 -24.73
C ASP A 52 5.18 17.32 -23.88
N PRO A 53 6.43 17.43 -24.33
CA PRO A 53 7.53 18.00 -23.57
C PRO A 53 7.48 19.55 -23.47
N LEU A 54 6.36 20.16 -23.88
CA LEU A 54 6.16 21.61 -23.90
C LEU A 54 6.14 22.25 -22.50
N TYR A 55 6.08 21.44 -21.44
CA TYR A 55 6.07 21.89 -20.05
C TYR A 55 7.44 21.80 -19.37
N GLU A 56 7.64 22.69 -18.39
CA GLU A 56 8.83 23.03 -17.61
C GLU A 56 9.51 21.87 -16.84
N THR A 57 9.16 20.62 -17.09
CA THR A 57 9.78 19.45 -16.45
C THR A 57 10.27 18.42 -17.47
N GLN A 58 11.05 18.84 -18.46
CA GLN A 58 11.86 17.89 -19.26
C GLN A 58 12.60 16.89 -18.35
N PHE A 59 13.13 17.37 -17.23
CA PHE A 59 13.76 16.53 -16.21
C PHE A 59 12.80 15.51 -15.57
N GLY A 60 11.55 15.93 -15.28
CA GLY A 60 10.52 15.05 -14.72
C GLY A 60 10.11 13.95 -15.70
N ASN A 61 9.97 14.28 -16.99
CA ASN A 61 9.65 13.32 -18.04
C ASN A 61 10.78 12.30 -18.19
N VAL A 62 12.03 12.76 -18.32
CA VAL A 62 13.20 11.87 -18.45
C VAL A 62 13.31 10.95 -17.24
N ILE A 63 13.21 11.49 -16.02
CA ILE A 63 13.28 10.68 -14.80
C ILE A 63 12.15 9.65 -14.75
N GLY A 64 10.92 10.06 -15.04
CA GLY A 64 9.77 9.16 -15.04
C GLY A 64 9.92 8.01 -16.05
N VAL A 65 10.38 8.32 -17.27
CA VAL A 65 10.73 7.31 -18.28
C VAL A 65 11.78 6.34 -17.74
N VAL A 66 12.85 6.84 -17.11
CA VAL A 66 13.92 6.02 -16.54
C VAL A 66 13.38 5.08 -15.45
N PHE A 67 12.50 5.56 -14.56
CA PHE A 67 11.84 4.72 -13.54
C PHE A 67 11.07 3.55 -14.17
N GLY A 68 10.23 3.83 -15.17
CA GLY A 68 9.45 2.81 -15.88
C GLY A 68 10.31 1.82 -16.67
N VAL A 69 11.23 2.32 -17.50
CA VAL A 69 12.07 1.47 -18.38
C VAL A 69 12.99 0.57 -17.56
N LEU A 70 13.74 1.13 -16.61
CA LEU A 70 14.72 0.36 -15.85
C LEU A 70 14.06 -0.77 -15.06
N THR A 71 12.94 -0.47 -14.38
CA THR A 71 12.22 -1.48 -13.59
C THR A 71 11.61 -2.55 -14.49
N SER A 72 11.03 -2.16 -15.64
CA SER A 72 10.48 -3.11 -16.61
C SER A 72 11.56 -4.05 -17.16
N ILE A 73 12.75 -3.54 -17.48
CA ILE A 73 13.88 -4.35 -17.96
C ILE A 73 14.34 -5.32 -16.86
N ILE A 74 14.60 -4.84 -15.65
CA ILE A 74 15.10 -5.70 -14.56
C ILE A 74 14.08 -6.80 -14.23
N ALA A 75 12.79 -6.47 -14.09
CA ALA A 75 11.75 -7.45 -13.81
C ALA A 75 11.58 -8.46 -14.95
N SER A 76 11.70 -8.02 -16.21
CA SER A 76 11.68 -8.91 -17.37
C SER A 76 12.88 -9.85 -17.39
N LEU A 77 14.09 -9.36 -17.07
CA LEU A 77 15.29 -10.19 -16.98
C LEU A 77 15.15 -11.27 -15.92
N VAL A 78 14.62 -10.93 -14.73
CA VAL A 78 14.37 -11.92 -13.66
C VAL A 78 13.37 -12.97 -14.12
N LEU A 79 12.26 -12.57 -14.77
CA LEU A 79 11.22 -13.49 -15.23
C LEU A 79 11.71 -14.39 -16.39
N VAL A 80 12.48 -13.85 -17.33
CA VAL A 80 13.09 -14.62 -18.44
C VAL A 80 14.12 -15.61 -17.91
N GLN A 81 14.95 -15.21 -16.93
CA GLN A 81 15.90 -16.12 -16.28
C GLN A 81 15.19 -17.26 -15.56
N ASP A 82 14.07 -16.98 -14.88
CA ASP A 82 13.26 -17.99 -14.19
C ASP A 82 12.63 -19.01 -15.15
N ARG A 83 12.24 -18.58 -16.35
CA ARG A 83 11.55 -19.45 -17.33
C ARG A 83 12.48 -20.14 -18.33
N SER A 84 13.69 -19.63 -18.55
CA SER A 84 14.62 -20.19 -19.54
C SER A 84 15.55 -21.23 -18.91
N GLN A 85 15.27 -22.51 -19.15
CA GLN A 85 16.11 -23.63 -18.70
C GLN A 85 17.60 -23.45 -19.08
N LYS A 86 17.87 -22.98 -20.30
CA LYS A 86 19.24 -22.75 -20.78
C LYS A 86 19.99 -21.67 -19.98
N LEU A 87 19.28 -20.70 -19.41
CA LEU A 87 19.91 -19.65 -18.58
C LEU A 87 20.11 -20.13 -17.13
N LEU A 88 19.26 -21.03 -16.64
CA LEU A 88 19.40 -21.63 -15.31
C LEU A 88 20.72 -22.40 -15.16
N ASP A 89 21.20 -23.03 -16.23
CA ASP A 89 22.49 -23.72 -16.26
C ASP A 89 23.69 -22.77 -16.08
N CYS A 90 23.57 -21.50 -16.49
CA CYS A 90 24.62 -20.50 -16.34
C CYS A 90 24.52 -19.76 -15.00
N PHE A 91 23.31 -19.37 -14.59
CA PHE A 91 23.09 -18.61 -13.36
C PHE A 91 21.65 -18.76 -12.85
N HIS A 92 21.50 -19.45 -11.71
CA HIS A 92 20.20 -19.65 -11.09
C HIS A 92 19.89 -18.50 -10.11
N TYR A 93 19.26 -17.43 -10.61
CA TYR A 93 19.01 -16.20 -9.86
C TYR A 93 18.37 -16.41 -8.47
N THR A 94 17.37 -17.29 -8.39
CA THR A 94 16.62 -17.61 -7.16
C THR A 94 17.40 -18.51 -6.17
N LYS A 95 18.32 -19.35 -6.67
CA LYS A 95 19.15 -20.24 -5.84
C LYS A 95 20.51 -19.63 -5.49
N SER A 96 20.96 -18.66 -6.29
CA SER A 96 22.24 -17.99 -6.11
C SER A 96 22.31 -17.31 -4.75
N ARG A 97 23.33 -17.66 -3.96
CA ARG A 97 23.51 -17.22 -2.57
C ARG A 97 22.21 -17.37 -1.76
N ASN A 98 21.55 -18.53 -1.84
CA ASN A 98 20.32 -18.80 -1.11
C ASN A 98 19.18 -17.80 -1.37
N GLY A 99 19.16 -17.14 -2.55
CA GLY A 99 18.14 -16.16 -2.93
C GLY A 99 18.37 -14.75 -2.37
N TYR A 100 19.49 -14.47 -1.72
CA TYR A 100 19.83 -13.10 -1.27
C TYR A 100 20.01 -12.12 -2.43
N VAL A 101 20.42 -12.59 -3.60
CA VAL A 101 20.56 -11.71 -4.78
C VAL A 101 19.19 -11.18 -5.22
N GLU A 102 18.18 -12.06 -5.29
CA GLU A 102 16.79 -11.69 -5.56
C GLU A 102 16.26 -10.69 -4.53
N GLY A 103 16.46 -10.97 -3.25
CA GLY A 103 16.04 -10.07 -2.16
C GLY A 103 16.63 -8.67 -2.28
N ASN A 104 17.94 -8.57 -2.54
CA ASN A 104 18.60 -7.27 -2.69
C ASN A 104 18.07 -6.47 -3.88
N VAL A 105 17.75 -7.12 -4.99
CA VAL A 105 17.14 -6.45 -6.16
C VAL A 105 15.72 -6.01 -5.86
N LEU A 106 14.93 -6.82 -5.16
CA LEU A 106 13.57 -6.43 -4.74
C LEU A 106 13.60 -5.25 -3.74
N ILE A 107 14.52 -5.27 -2.77
CA ILE A 107 14.73 -4.14 -1.85
C ILE A 107 15.12 -2.89 -2.64
N PHE A 108 16.07 -3.01 -3.58
CA PHE A 108 16.44 -1.90 -4.46
C PHE A 108 15.23 -1.38 -5.24
N MET A 109 14.41 -2.25 -5.86
CA MET A 109 13.21 -1.84 -6.60
C MET A 109 12.19 -1.12 -5.72
N VAL A 110 11.97 -1.58 -4.48
CA VAL A 110 11.06 -0.91 -3.54
C VAL A 110 11.59 0.48 -3.20
N LEU A 111 12.86 0.60 -2.81
CA LEU A 111 13.48 1.90 -2.50
C LEU A 111 13.49 2.83 -3.71
N TRP A 112 13.76 2.28 -4.90
CA TRP A 112 13.70 2.97 -6.17
C TRP A 112 12.31 3.55 -6.42
N TRP A 113 11.25 2.74 -6.32
CA TRP A 113 9.89 3.21 -6.54
C TRP A 113 9.34 4.12 -5.43
N ILE A 114 9.85 4.05 -4.19
CA ILE A 114 9.54 5.06 -3.16
C ILE A 114 9.98 6.45 -3.65
N VAL A 115 11.21 6.56 -4.15
CA VAL A 115 11.72 7.81 -4.74
C VAL A 115 10.94 8.17 -6.01
N GLY A 116 10.69 7.19 -6.88
CA GLY A 116 9.96 7.38 -8.13
C GLY A 116 8.55 7.93 -7.92
N VAL A 117 7.74 7.29 -7.07
CA VAL A 117 6.41 7.76 -6.70
C VAL A 117 6.49 9.16 -6.09
N ALA A 118 7.43 9.43 -5.18
CA ALA A 118 7.58 10.75 -4.58
C ALA A 118 7.88 11.83 -5.64
N VAL A 119 8.75 11.56 -6.61
CA VAL A 119 9.12 12.53 -7.66
C VAL A 119 8.01 12.70 -8.70
N ILE A 120 7.38 11.61 -9.12
CA ILE A 120 6.37 11.59 -10.19
C ILE A 120 5.03 12.15 -9.71
N THR A 121 4.64 11.83 -8.47
CA THR A 121 3.32 12.15 -7.89
C THR A 121 3.33 13.32 -6.89
N LYS A 122 4.48 13.98 -6.68
CA LYS A 122 4.52 15.27 -5.95
C LYS A 122 3.58 16.27 -6.61
N PRO A 123 2.94 17.20 -5.87
CA PRO A 123 2.11 18.25 -6.46
C PRO A 123 2.77 18.90 -7.68
N GLY A 124 2.06 19.06 -8.80
CA GLY A 124 2.63 19.60 -10.05
C GLY A 124 3.74 18.73 -10.68
N GLY A 125 3.88 17.47 -10.27
CA GLY A 125 4.67 16.46 -10.97
C GLY A 125 3.92 15.95 -12.21
N ILE A 126 4.61 15.15 -13.02
CA ILE A 126 4.06 14.70 -14.31
C ILE A 126 2.81 13.82 -14.16
N ALA A 127 2.63 13.13 -13.02
CA ALA A 127 1.42 12.34 -12.77
C ALA A 127 0.13 13.15 -12.71
N TYR A 128 0.20 14.48 -12.56
CA TYR A 128 -0.97 15.35 -12.54
C TYR A 128 -1.53 15.61 -13.93
N GLN A 129 -0.73 15.41 -14.97
CA GLN A 129 -1.14 15.62 -16.36
C GLN A 129 -1.93 14.42 -16.91
N ALA A 130 -1.74 13.24 -16.34
CA ALA A 130 -2.49 12.05 -16.71
C ALA A 130 -2.65 11.09 -15.52
N SER A 131 -3.90 10.82 -15.15
CA SER A 131 -4.28 9.86 -14.10
C SER A 131 -3.65 8.47 -14.29
N ASN A 132 -3.43 8.04 -15.54
CA ASN A 132 -2.75 6.77 -15.83
C ASN A 132 -1.31 6.71 -15.29
N ILE A 133 -0.57 7.82 -15.34
CA ILE A 133 0.80 7.92 -14.79
C ILE A 133 0.74 7.80 -13.26
N HIS A 134 -0.25 8.44 -12.65
CA HIS A 134 -0.45 8.38 -11.21
C HIS A 134 -0.66 6.95 -10.71
N TYR A 135 -1.69 6.27 -11.23
CA TYR A 135 -2.04 4.93 -10.77
C TYR A 135 -0.98 3.89 -11.14
N SER A 136 -0.35 4.01 -12.31
CA SER A 136 0.71 3.08 -12.69
C SER A 136 1.96 3.23 -11.82
N SER A 137 2.32 4.45 -11.38
CA SER A 137 3.44 4.66 -10.46
C SER A 137 3.20 3.96 -9.12
N TRP A 138 2.02 4.16 -8.53
CA TRP A 138 1.62 3.50 -7.29
C TRP A 138 1.48 1.98 -7.46
N GLY A 139 0.88 1.54 -8.57
CA GLY A 139 0.75 0.12 -8.91
C GLY A 139 2.10 -0.59 -9.02
N ALA A 140 3.11 0.07 -9.61
CA ALA A 140 4.48 -0.46 -9.68
C ALA A 140 5.10 -0.60 -8.29
N LEU A 141 5.02 0.45 -7.45
CA LEU A 141 5.49 0.39 -6.06
C LEU A 141 4.82 -0.74 -5.26
N PHE A 142 3.49 -0.84 -5.32
CA PHE A 142 2.75 -1.89 -4.60
C PHE A 142 3.09 -3.28 -5.13
N SER A 143 3.32 -3.44 -6.44
CA SER A 143 3.76 -4.70 -7.01
C SER A 143 5.17 -5.10 -6.53
N CYS A 144 6.09 -4.13 -6.40
CA CYS A 144 7.42 -4.36 -5.83
C CYS A 144 7.32 -4.79 -4.36
N VAL A 145 6.53 -4.09 -3.54
CA VAL A 145 6.32 -4.42 -2.12
C VAL A 145 5.66 -5.79 -1.97
N TYR A 146 4.65 -6.10 -2.77
CA TYR A 146 4.01 -7.41 -2.79
C TYR A 146 5.01 -8.52 -3.11
N THR A 147 5.82 -8.33 -4.15
CA THR A 147 6.83 -9.32 -4.57
C THR A 147 7.91 -9.51 -3.52
N LEU A 148 8.38 -8.42 -2.90
CA LEU A 148 9.32 -8.44 -1.78
C LEU A 148 8.73 -9.18 -0.56
N ASN A 149 7.44 -8.96 -0.26
CA ASN A 149 6.78 -9.65 0.84
C ASN A 149 6.71 -11.16 0.62
N LEU A 150 6.36 -11.61 -0.59
CA LEU A 150 6.35 -13.04 -0.92
C LEU A 150 7.75 -13.65 -0.80
N TRP A 151 8.79 -12.95 -1.26
CA TRP A 151 10.18 -13.40 -1.13
C TRP A 151 10.59 -13.49 0.35
N SER A 152 10.28 -12.47 1.15
CA SER A 152 10.63 -12.43 2.57
C SER A 152 9.94 -13.55 3.36
N THR A 153 8.69 -13.87 3.00
CA THR A 153 7.92 -14.96 3.61
C THR A 153 8.54 -16.33 3.31
N GLU A 154 9.02 -16.57 2.09
CA GLU A 154 9.70 -17.83 1.74
C GLU A 154 11.03 -17.98 2.49
N LYS A 155 11.72 -16.86 2.78
CA LYS A 155 13.04 -16.86 3.41
C LYS A 155 13.01 -16.76 4.94
N ASP A 156 11.84 -16.72 5.56
CA ASP A 156 11.66 -16.63 7.01
C ASP A 156 12.44 -15.45 7.64
N ILE A 157 12.54 -14.33 6.91
CA ILE A 157 13.28 -13.15 7.39
C ILE A 157 12.36 -12.25 8.21
N LEU A 158 11.30 -11.74 7.57
CA LEU A 158 10.24 -10.95 8.21
C LEU A 158 9.14 -10.67 7.18
N SER A 159 7.99 -11.34 7.25
CA SER A 159 6.88 -11.03 6.35
C SER A 159 6.06 -9.84 6.84
N VAL A 160 5.46 -9.06 5.93
CA VAL A 160 4.46 -8.04 6.29
C VAL A 160 3.30 -8.70 7.04
N ALA A 161 2.98 -9.95 6.70
CA ALA A 161 1.96 -10.72 7.38
C ALA A 161 2.33 -11.00 8.86
N GLU A 162 3.59 -11.27 9.18
CA GLU A 162 4.06 -11.39 10.57
C GLU A 162 4.03 -10.05 11.31
N ILE A 163 4.63 -9.00 10.73
CA ILE A 163 4.71 -7.67 11.37
C ILE A 163 3.31 -7.12 11.68
N THR A 164 2.37 -7.34 10.77
CA THR A 164 1.01 -6.80 10.89
C THR A 164 0.01 -7.80 11.45
N GLY A 165 0.39 -9.08 11.55
CA GLY A 165 -0.48 -10.18 11.96
C GLY A 165 -0.52 -10.43 13.47
N VAL A 166 0.27 -9.68 14.26
CA VAL A 166 0.28 -9.78 15.72
C VAL A 166 -1.12 -9.57 16.31
N SER A 167 -1.92 -8.69 15.71
CA SER A 167 -3.31 -8.47 16.12
C SER A 167 -4.24 -8.19 14.94
N PHE A 168 -5.55 -8.34 15.17
CA PHE A 168 -6.57 -8.10 14.15
C PHE A 168 -6.58 -6.66 13.64
N THR A 169 -6.37 -5.67 14.50
CA THR A 169 -6.47 -4.23 14.17
C THR A 169 -5.15 -3.64 13.68
N LEU A 170 -4.00 -4.26 13.99
CA LEU A 170 -2.67 -3.73 13.67
C LEU A 170 -2.46 -3.41 12.19
N LYS A 171 -2.95 -4.26 11.28
CA LYS A 171 -2.95 -4.00 9.83
C LYS A 171 -3.56 -2.63 9.49
N SER A 172 -4.70 -2.31 10.10
CA SER A 172 -5.40 -1.06 9.83
C SER A 172 -4.69 0.14 10.47
N TRP A 173 -4.03 -0.04 11.62
CA TRP A 173 -3.18 1.00 12.22
C TRP A 173 -1.98 1.36 11.35
N TRP A 174 -1.32 0.37 10.74
CA TRP A 174 -0.24 0.62 9.78
C TRP A 174 -0.73 1.38 8.54
N ILE A 175 -1.88 1.00 7.98
CA ILE A 175 -2.48 1.71 6.85
C ILE A 175 -2.78 3.16 7.24
N HIS A 176 -3.34 3.39 8.43
CA HIS A 176 -3.63 4.73 8.93
C HIS A 176 -2.35 5.56 9.10
N PHE A 177 -1.31 4.99 9.73
CA PHE A 177 -0.01 5.64 9.91
C PHE A 177 0.60 6.07 8.57
N LEU A 178 0.68 5.15 7.60
CA LEU A 178 1.25 5.45 6.28
C LEU A 178 0.45 6.51 5.53
N SER A 179 -0.88 6.44 5.60
CA SER A 179 -1.77 7.43 4.98
C SER A 179 -1.59 8.80 5.62
N ALA A 180 -1.48 8.86 6.95
CA ALA A 180 -1.25 10.11 7.67
C ALA A 180 0.12 10.73 7.35
N CYS A 181 1.16 9.91 7.13
CA CYS A 181 2.45 10.37 6.61
C CYS A 181 2.33 11.01 5.22
N VAL A 182 1.53 10.43 4.31
CA VAL A 182 1.27 11.01 2.99
C VAL A 182 0.52 12.33 3.12
N VAL A 183 -0.53 12.41 3.96
CA VAL A 183 -1.23 13.67 4.23
C VAL A 183 -0.26 14.74 4.72
N LEU A 184 0.55 14.44 5.75
CA LEU A 184 1.52 15.37 6.30
C LEU A 184 2.53 15.85 5.25
N ALA A 185 3.12 14.92 4.49
CA ALA A 185 4.12 15.26 3.47
C ALA A 185 3.52 16.14 2.36
N CYS A 186 2.31 15.81 1.88
CA CYS A 186 1.59 16.62 0.90
C CYS A 186 1.28 18.02 1.46
N SER A 187 0.77 18.12 2.69
CA SER A 187 0.42 19.40 3.32
C SER A 187 1.65 20.29 3.60
N ILE A 188 2.79 19.71 4.01
CA ILE A 188 4.05 20.46 4.15
C ILE A 188 4.51 20.96 2.77
N GLY A 189 4.46 20.09 1.74
CA GLY A 189 4.82 20.47 0.38
C GLY A 189 3.98 21.64 -0.15
N LEU A 190 2.69 21.66 0.19
CA LEU A 190 1.81 22.79 -0.12
C LEU A 190 2.18 24.05 0.65
N HIS A 191 2.43 23.93 1.95
CA HIS A 191 2.76 25.06 2.78
C HIS A 191 4.01 25.79 2.26
N VAL A 192 5.07 25.03 1.92
CA VAL A 192 6.30 25.59 1.34
C VAL A 192 6.03 26.33 0.02
N ARG A 193 5.20 25.76 -0.86
CA ARG A 193 4.87 26.38 -2.15
C ARG A 193 4.01 27.63 -2.00
N LYS A 194 3.02 27.58 -1.12
CA LYS A 194 2.11 28.70 -0.88
C LYS A 194 2.86 29.89 -0.29
N ASN A 195 3.76 29.64 0.67
CA ASN A 195 4.62 30.67 1.24
C ASN A 195 5.53 31.30 0.19
N ALA A 196 6.01 30.52 -0.79
CA ALA A 196 6.83 31.05 -1.89
C ALA A 196 6.03 31.93 -2.88
N ALA A 197 4.73 31.70 -3.01
CA ALA A 197 3.89 32.33 -4.01
C ALA A 197 3.12 33.57 -3.50
N SER A 198 3.30 33.98 -2.24
CA SER A 198 2.65 35.17 -1.63
C SER A 198 1.10 35.18 -1.69
N TYR A 199 0.47 34.01 -1.84
CA TYR A 199 -0.99 33.89 -1.79
C TYR A 199 -1.49 33.93 -0.34
N GLY A 200 -2.61 34.62 -0.10
CA GLY A 200 -3.20 34.85 1.22
C GLY A 200 -3.33 33.58 2.07
N SER A 201 -3.22 33.70 3.39
CA SER A 201 -3.19 32.57 4.33
C SER A 201 -4.44 31.69 4.23
N ASP A 202 -4.32 30.44 3.74
CA ASP A 202 -5.41 29.46 3.91
C ASP A 202 -5.20 28.74 5.22
N ASN A 203 -6.16 28.85 6.12
CA ASN A 203 -6.14 28.14 7.40
C ASN A 203 -6.27 26.61 7.22
N ASN A 204 -6.64 26.14 6.03
CA ASN A 204 -6.80 24.71 5.72
C ASN A 204 -5.48 23.94 5.69
N ILE A 205 -4.38 24.56 5.22
CA ILE A 205 -3.06 23.90 5.14
C ILE A 205 -2.48 23.60 6.53
N PRO A 206 -2.36 24.57 7.46
CA PRO A 206 -1.87 24.27 8.81
C PRO A 206 -2.79 23.30 9.55
N TYR A 207 -4.12 23.35 9.31
CA TYR A 207 -5.05 22.36 9.85
C TYR A 207 -4.73 20.95 9.35
N ALA A 208 -4.44 20.76 8.06
CA ALA A 208 -4.05 19.47 7.49
C ALA A 208 -2.71 18.95 8.02
N ILE A 209 -1.72 19.83 8.21
CA ILE A 209 -0.44 19.48 8.85
C ILE A 209 -0.69 18.98 10.28
N ALA A 210 -1.46 19.73 11.06
CA ALA A 210 -1.79 19.36 12.44
C ALA A 210 -2.55 18.03 12.51
N LEU A 211 -3.51 17.82 11.61
CA LEU A 211 -4.29 16.59 11.54
C LEU A 211 -3.43 15.38 11.13
N GLY A 212 -2.54 15.56 10.15
CA GLY A 212 -1.57 14.54 9.75
C GLY A 212 -0.63 14.16 10.90
N LEU A 213 -0.03 15.14 11.57
CA LEU A 213 0.83 14.92 12.75
C LEU A 213 0.11 14.22 13.89
N GLY A 214 -1.11 14.66 14.24
CA GLY A 214 -1.91 14.03 15.28
C GLY A 214 -2.23 12.57 14.95
N SER A 215 -2.58 12.29 13.71
CA SER A 215 -2.89 10.93 13.23
C SER A 215 -1.67 10.01 13.24
N ILE A 216 -0.48 10.53 12.88
CA ILE A 216 0.78 9.81 13.00
C ILE A 216 1.05 9.46 14.46
N ALA A 217 0.97 10.44 15.37
CA ALA A 217 1.25 10.23 16.79
C ALA A 217 0.33 9.17 17.41
N VAL A 218 -0.98 9.26 17.16
CA VAL A 218 -1.96 8.28 17.63
C VAL A 218 -1.69 6.89 17.04
N SER A 219 -1.39 6.80 15.74
CA SER A 219 -1.14 5.50 15.11
C SER A 219 0.17 4.86 15.58
N THR A 220 1.25 5.63 15.70
CA THR A 220 2.52 5.15 16.26
C THR A 220 2.35 4.64 17.68
N PHE A 221 1.58 5.37 18.51
CA PHE A 221 1.25 4.92 19.85
C PHE A 221 0.56 3.55 19.84
N TRP A 222 -0.49 3.37 19.04
CA TRP A 222 -1.20 2.09 18.97
C TRP A 222 -0.38 0.96 18.34
N ILE A 223 0.41 1.24 17.31
CA ILE A 223 1.36 0.26 16.76
C ILE A 223 2.31 -0.22 17.86
N ALA A 224 2.84 0.69 18.68
CA ALA A 224 3.71 0.32 19.79
C ALA A 224 2.98 -0.51 20.88
N VAL A 225 1.70 -0.24 21.14
CA VAL A 225 0.87 -1.08 22.03
C VAL A 225 0.73 -2.50 21.49
N HIS A 226 0.39 -2.66 20.22
CA HIS A 226 0.26 -3.97 19.55
C HIS A 226 1.58 -4.72 19.46
N LEU A 227 2.72 -4.02 19.47
CA LEU A 227 4.05 -4.59 19.53
C LEU A 227 4.54 -4.83 20.97
N ASN A 228 3.64 -4.78 21.96
CA ASN A 228 3.91 -5.03 23.39
C ASN A 228 4.90 -4.06 24.07
N PHE A 229 5.22 -2.91 23.49
CA PHE A 229 6.13 -1.93 24.14
C PHE A 229 5.58 -1.39 25.48
N PHE A 230 4.26 -1.35 25.63
CA PHE A 230 3.58 -0.78 26.80
C PHE A 230 2.90 -1.82 27.70
N GLN A 231 3.26 -3.10 27.59
CA GLN A 231 2.66 -4.17 28.40
C GLN A 231 2.73 -3.89 29.92
N LYS A 232 3.81 -3.23 30.38
CA LYS A 232 3.99 -2.86 31.80
C LYS A 232 3.01 -1.78 32.30
N LEU A 233 2.41 -1.01 31.40
CA LEU A 233 1.41 0.02 31.74
C LEU A 233 -0.02 -0.54 31.81
N GLY A 234 -0.20 -1.86 31.66
CA GLY A 234 -1.52 -2.50 31.65
C GLY A 234 -2.37 -2.17 30.42
N MET A 235 -1.74 -1.65 29.36
CA MET A 235 -2.43 -1.40 28.11
C MET A 235 -2.37 -2.65 27.24
N HIS A 236 -3.54 -3.18 26.91
CA HIS A 236 -3.70 -4.37 26.08
C HIS A 236 -4.37 -4.02 24.76
N GLU A 237 -3.96 -4.69 23.70
CA GLU A 237 -4.63 -4.69 22.41
C GLU A 237 -6.10 -5.15 22.50
N GLY A 238 -6.98 -4.51 21.73
CA GLY A 238 -8.41 -4.78 21.76
C GLY A 238 -9.12 -4.23 22.99
N GLY A 239 -8.48 -3.36 23.78
CA GLY A 239 -9.11 -2.66 24.91
C GLY A 239 -10.11 -1.58 24.48
N TRP A 240 -10.93 -1.10 25.40
CA TRP A 240 -11.90 -0.01 25.16
C TRP A 240 -11.24 1.30 24.71
N LEU A 241 -10.02 1.58 25.20
CA LEU A 241 -9.26 2.78 24.84
C LEU A 241 -8.93 2.80 23.34
N GLU A 242 -8.65 1.64 22.73
CA GLU A 242 -8.42 1.51 21.28
C GLU A 242 -9.68 1.88 20.49
N LEU A 243 -10.84 1.38 20.96
CA LEU A 243 -12.13 1.70 20.37
C LEU A 243 -12.43 3.21 20.46
N PHE A 244 -12.27 3.81 21.63
CA PHE A 244 -12.48 5.26 21.81
C PHE A 244 -11.56 6.09 20.92
N SER A 245 -10.28 5.70 20.83
CA SER A 245 -9.32 6.34 19.93
C SER A 245 -9.74 6.23 18.46
N SER A 246 -10.26 5.07 18.04
CA SER A 246 -10.75 4.88 16.67
C SER A 246 -11.98 5.74 16.35
N PHE A 247 -12.95 5.84 17.27
CA PHE A 247 -14.11 6.72 17.11
C PHE A 247 -13.73 8.19 17.07
N PHE A 248 -12.78 8.59 17.92
CA PHE A 248 -12.24 9.95 17.89
C PHE A 248 -11.60 10.25 16.53
N LEU A 249 -10.76 9.35 16.00
CA LEU A 249 -10.18 9.52 14.66
C LEU A 249 -11.25 9.58 13.57
N ILE A 250 -12.28 8.73 13.61
CA ILE A 250 -13.41 8.79 12.67
C ILE A 250 -14.06 10.17 12.69
N PHE A 251 -14.38 10.70 13.88
CA PHE A 251 -15.01 12.00 14.01
C PHE A 251 -14.14 13.13 13.46
N VAL A 252 -12.85 13.14 13.83
CA VAL A 252 -11.90 14.15 13.36
C VAL A 252 -11.72 14.06 11.84
N TRP A 253 -11.64 12.86 11.26
CA TRP A 253 -11.51 12.67 9.81
C TRP A 253 -12.79 12.98 9.04
N ILE A 254 -14.00 12.86 9.63
CA ILE A 254 -15.23 13.37 9.02
C ILE A 254 -15.14 14.88 8.84
N VAL A 255 -14.74 15.61 9.88
CA VAL A 255 -14.56 17.07 9.81
C VAL A 255 -13.42 17.43 8.85
N GLY A 256 -12.29 16.73 8.95
CA GLY A 256 -11.12 16.93 8.08
C GLY A 256 -11.46 16.73 6.60
N LEU A 257 -12.13 15.64 6.24
CA LEU A 257 -12.62 15.41 4.88
C LEU A 257 -13.59 16.52 4.46
N GLY A 258 -14.56 16.87 5.31
CA GLY A 258 -15.49 17.97 5.05
C GLY A 258 -14.77 19.28 4.69
N VAL A 259 -13.69 19.62 5.37
CA VAL A 259 -12.90 20.84 5.09
C VAL A 259 -11.98 20.69 3.88
N PHE A 260 -11.32 19.54 3.72
CA PHE A 260 -10.32 19.37 2.65
C PHE A 260 -10.95 19.10 1.29
N THR A 261 -12.13 18.47 1.25
CA THR A 261 -12.78 18.06 0.00
C THR A 261 -13.97 18.95 -0.37
N THR A 262 -14.23 20.06 0.33
CA THR A 262 -15.17 21.08 -0.16
C THR A 262 -14.70 21.64 -1.50
N TYR A 263 -15.61 22.27 -2.25
CA TYR A 263 -15.22 23.06 -3.42
C TYR A 263 -14.17 24.11 -3.03
N GLY A 264 -13.04 24.15 -3.75
CA GLY A 264 -11.86 24.97 -3.38
C GLY A 264 -11.05 24.47 -2.17
N GLY A 265 -11.39 23.30 -1.64
CA GLY A 265 -10.62 22.66 -0.57
C GLY A 265 -9.27 22.15 -1.05
N ILE A 266 -8.29 22.07 -0.16
CA ILE A 266 -6.91 21.68 -0.50
C ILE A 266 -6.78 20.25 -1.06
N ALA A 267 -7.81 19.42 -0.95
CA ALA A 267 -7.87 18.06 -1.47
C ALA A 267 -9.12 17.86 -2.36
N ALA A 268 -9.69 18.92 -2.93
CA ALA A 268 -10.97 18.85 -3.64
C ALA A 268 -10.91 18.10 -4.97
N LYS A 269 -9.72 17.96 -5.57
CA LYS A 269 -9.57 17.44 -6.93
C LYS A 269 -8.60 16.25 -7.00
N VAL A 270 -9.04 15.22 -7.73
CA VAL A 270 -8.21 14.06 -8.09
C VAL A 270 -7.28 14.40 -9.25
N GLU A 271 -7.74 15.27 -10.17
CA GLU A 271 -7.00 15.72 -11.34
C GLU A 271 -6.56 17.18 -11.13
N GLY A 272 -5.34 17.51 -11.56
CA GLY A 272 -4.90 18.89 -11.58
C GLY A 272 -5.53 19.59 -12.78
N ASP A 273 -6.29 20.66 -12.56
CA ASP A 273 -6.71 21.51 -13.67
C ASP A 273 -5.50 22.31 -14.17
N GLU A 274 -4.78 21.77 -15.16
CA GLU A 274 -3.98 22.62 -16.02
C GLU A 274 -4.95 23.34 -16.95
N CYS A 275 -5.21 24.62 -16.67
CA CYS A 275 -5.82 25.49 -17.64
C CYS A 275 -4.88 25.56 -18.86
N LYS A 276 -5.10 24.70 -19.85
CA LYS A 276 -4.37 24.68 -21.11
C LYS A 276 -4.59 26.02 -21.81
N SER A 277 -3.66 26.95 -21.66
CA SER A 277 -3.58 28.08 -22.59
C SER A 277 -3.22 27.49 -23.95
N ASN A 278 -4.16 27.47 -24.88
CA ASN A 278 -3.89 27.13 -26.27
C ASN A 278 -2.88 28.14 -26.82
N LEU A 279 -1.59 27.80 -26.77
CA LEU A 279 -0.47 28.58 -27.30
C LEU A 279 -0.32 28.32 -28.81
N SER A 280 -1.43 28.32 -29.54
CA SER A 280 -1.45 28.43 -31.01
C SER A 280 -1.71 29.88 -31.46
N THR A 281 -1.78 30.83 -30.52
CA THR A 281 -1.75 32.26 -30.82
C THR A 281 -0.31 32.74 -30.96
N SER A 282 -0.02 33.26 -32.14
CA SER A 282 1.29 33.69 -32.64
C SER A 282 2.07 34.59 -31.68
N VAL A 283 3.38 34.35 -31.65
CA VAL A 283 4.43 35.22 -31.11
C VAL A 283 4.23 36.65 -31.63
N GLY A 284 3.58 37.50 -30.83
CA GLY A 284 3.29 38.88 -31.21
C GLY A 284 2.29 39.58 -30.29
N ASP A 285 1.40 38.85 -29.63
CA ASP A 285 0.42 39.47 -28.73
C ASP A 285 0.88 39.33 -27.27
N SER A 286 1.28 40.45 -26.67
CA SER A 286 1.87 40.55 -25.31
C SER A 286 0.83 40.37 -24.20
N GLY A 287 -0.26 39.67 -24.49
CA GLY A 287 -1.45 39.60 -23.65
C GLY A 287 -2.21 38.31 -23.86
N THR A 288 -1.55 37.16 -23.71
CA THR A 288 -2.25 35.89 -23.53
C THR A 288 -2.82 35.80 -22.11
N ASN A 289 -3.73 36.72 -21.81
CA ASN A 289 -4.80 36.44 -20.87
C ASN A 289 -5.57 35.28 -21.50
N CYS A 290 -5.43 34.09 -20.94
CA CYS A 290 -6.42 33.06 -21.16
C CYS A 290 -7.77 33.75 -20.87
N THR A 291 -8.67 33.83 -21.84
CA THR A 291 -9.97 34.48 -21.67
C THR A 291 -11.00 33.46 -22.08
N ILE A 292 -11.82 33.05 -21.13
CA ILE A 292 -12.98 32.22 -21.43
C ILE A 292 -14.01 33.17 -22.04
N ILE A 293 -14.38 32.91 -23.29
CA ILE A 293 -15.43 33.66 -23.98
C ILE A 293 -16.73 32.89 -23.77
N LEU A 294 -17.57 33.40 -22.87
CA LEU A 294 -18.92 32.88 -22.64
C LEU A 294 -19.90 33.67 -23.52
N PHE A 295 -20.76 32.96 -24.23
CA PHE A 295 -21.89 33.55 -24.95
C PHE A 295 -23.12 33.39 -24.06
N MET A 296 -23.51 34.48 -23.40
CA MET A 296 -24.69 34.48 -22.54
C MET A 296 -25.81 35.22 -23.25
N GLU A 297 -26.99 34.62 -23.29
CA GLU A 297 -28.21 35.24 -23.77
C GLU A 297 -28.79 36.09 -22.63
N ASP A 298 -28.93 37.40 -22.86
CA ASP A 298 -29.52 38.29 -21.87
C ASP A 298 -31.05 38.08 -21.79
N SER A 299 -31.69 38.69 -20.79
CA SER A 299 -33.14 38.60 -20.59
C SER A 299 -33.97 39.13 -21.76
N GLU A 300 -33.34 39.80 -22.74
CA GLU A 300 -33.97 40.32 -23.95
C GLU A 300 -33.74 39.39 -25.16
N GLY A 301 -33.09 38.23 -24.97
CA GLY A 301 -32.80 37.26 -26.04
C GLY A 301 -31.57 37.62 -26.87
N SER A 302 -30.75 38.59 -26.43
CA SER A 302 -29.54 39.00 -27.15
C SER A 302 -28.32 38.24 -26.64
N ILE A 303 -27.61 37.58 -27.55
CA ILE A 303 -26.36 36.87 -27.22
C ILE A 303 -25.25 37.90 -27.06
N ARG A 304 -24.81 38.13 -25.82
CA ARG A 304 -23.65 38.99 -25.52
C ARG A 304 -22.41 38.16 -25.28
N LYS A 305 -21.29 38.65 -25.83
CA LYS A 305 -19.96 38.11 -25.59
C LYS A 305 -19.46 38.57 -24.22
N HIS A 306 -19.44 37.69 -23.23
CA HIS A 306 -18.81 37.94 -21.94
C HIS A 306 -17.39 37.39 -21.97
N ILE A 307 -16.41 38.29 -21.82
CA ILE A 307 -14.99 37.94 -21.77
C ILE A 307 -14.59 37.97 -20.31
N GLU A 308 -14.55 36.80 -19.68
CA GLU A 308 -13.95 36.67 -18.36
C GLU A 308 -12.43 36.57 -18.56
N SER A 309 -11.70 37.53 -17.99
CA SER A 309 -10.26 37.37 -17.80
C SER A 309 -10.09 36.07 -17.02
N CYS A 310 -9.26 35.13 -17.50
CA CYS A 310 -8.68 34.16 -16.59
C CYS A 310 -7.80 34.98 -15.65
N ALA A 311 -8.42 35.60 -14.65
CA ALA A 311 -7.81 35.67 -13.34
C ALA A 311 -7.15 34.31 -13.14
N PRO A 312 -5.85 34.28 -12.80
CA PRO A 312 -5.08 33.04 -12.74
C PRO A 312 -5.98 32.06 -12.01
N LEU A 313 -6.40 30.97 -12.68
CA LEU A 313 -7.22 29.96 -12.04
C LEU A 313 -6.42 29.54 -10.82
N GLU A 314 -6.79 30.10 -9.67
CA GLU A 314 -5.86 30.43 -8.58
C GLU A 314 -5.54 29.18 -7.74
N GLU A 315 -5.96 28.04 -8.26
CA GLU A 315 -5.96 26.78 -7.56
C GLU A 315 -5.24 25.75 -8.43
N ARG A 316 -3.90 25.87 -8.46
CA ARG A 316 -3.03 24.68 -8.40
C ARG A 316 -3.23 24.00 -7.04
N VAL A 317 -4.47 23.58 -6.76
CA VAL A 317 -4.84 22.78 -5.60
C VAL A 317 -4.31 21.38 -5.87
N PRO A 318 -3.56 20.80 -4.93
CA PRO A 318 -3.02 19.46 -5.10
C PRO A 318 -4.20 18.48 -5.13
N GLY A 319 -4.09 17.37 -5.85
CA GLY A 319 -3.36 16.29 -5.24
C GLY A 319 -4.23 15.06 -5.10
N SER A 320 -4.36 14.22 -6.12
CA SER A 320 -4.91 12.86 -5.98
C SER A 320 -4.34 12.16 -4.74
N ASN A 321 -3.05 12.30 -4.47
CA ASN A 321 -2.40 11.75 -3.28
C ASN A 321 -3.01 12.24 -1.95
N LEU A 322 -3.22 13.55 -1.79
CA LEU A 322 -3.78 14.11 -0.56
C LEU A 322 -5.23 13.65 -0.39
N TYR A 323 -6.01 13.68 -1.48
CA TYR A 323 -7.38 13.17 -1.49
C TYR A 323 -7.45 11.70 -1.08
N TYR A 324 -6.69 10.82 -1.75
CA TYR A 324 -6.67 9.39 -1.44
C TYR A 324 -6.15 9.11 -0.04
N ALA A 325 -5.13 9.85 0.43
CA ALA A 325 -4.59 9.66 1.77
C ALA A 325 -5.60 10.06 2.86
N CYS A 326 -6.32 11.17 2.68
CA CYS A 326 -7.40 11.57 3.60
C CYS A 326 -8.51 10.50 3.68
N TRP A 327 -8.97 9.99 2.53
CA TRP A 327 -9.95 8.90 2.49
C TRP A 327 -9.41 7.61 3.10
N SER A 328 -8.15 7.26 2.84
CA SER A 328 -7.50 6.09 3.41
C SER A 328 -7.38 6.19 4.94
N CYS A 329 -7.06 7.36 5.49
CA CYS A 329 -7.10 7.60 6.93
C CYS A 329 -8.51 7.40 7.52
N MET A 330 -9.55 7.90 6.86
CA MET A 330 -10.93 7.71 7.29
C MET A 330 -11.36 6.23 7.26
N LEU A 331 -11.16 5.56 6.12
CA LEU A 331 -11.55 4.16 5.93
C LEU A 331 -10.76 3.21 6.84
N SER A 332 -9.47 3.48 7.07
CA SER A 332 -8.67 2.71 8.03
C SER A 332 -9.16 2.89 9.46
N SER A 333 -9.59 4.09 9.85
CA SER A 333 -10.19 4.36 11.17
C SER A 333 -11.48 3.56 11.37
N ILE A 334 -12.37 3.54 10.37
CA ILE A 334 -13.59 2.73 10.36
C ILE A 334 -13.23 1.23 10.43
N ALA A 335 -12.23 0.80 9.67
CA ALA A 335 -11.79 -0.60 9.66
C ALA A 335 -11.24 -1.03 11.02
N ILE A 336 -10.55 -0.16 11.76
CA ILE A 336 -10.11 -0.44 13.13
C ILE A 336 -11.33 -0.72 14.02
N ALA A 337 -12.34 0.14 14.00
CA ALA A 337 -13.55 -0.04 14.82
C ALA A 337 -14.30 -1.36 14.48
N PHE A 338 -14.45 -1.69 13.20
CA PHE A 338 -15.11 -2.94 12.79
C PHE A 338 -14.29 -4.18 13.17
N LYS A 339 -12.97 -4.15 12.96
CA LYS A 339 -12.10 -5.27 13.32
C LYS A 339 -11.98 -5.46 14.84
N TRP A 340 -12.03 -4.37 15.60
CA TRP A 340 -12.13 -4.42 17.06
C TRP A 340 -13.41 -5.15 17.50
N LYS A 341 -14.55 -4.82 16.88
CA LYS A 341 -15.81 -5.52 17.17
C LYS A 341 -15.74 -7.01 16.81
N ALA A 342 -15.14 -7.33 15.66
CA ALA A 342 -14.97 -8.71 15.22
C ALA A 342 -14.04 -9.50 16.16
N SER A 343 -12.96 -8.90 16.65
CA SER A 343 -12.04 -9.56 17.58
C SER A 343 -12.69 -9.83 18.94
N GLN A 344 -13.55 -8.93 19.42
CA GLN A 344 -14.34 -9.16 20.63
C GLN A 344 -15.34 -10.31 20.45
N ALA A 345 -16.06 -10.34 19.32
CA ALA A 345 -16.99 -11.42 19.03
C ALA A 345 -16.29 -12.79 19.00
N LEU A 346 -15.09 -12.87 18.41
CA LEU A 346 -14.29 -14.09 18.38
C LEU A 346 -13.80 -14.51 19.77
N ARG A 347 -13.40 -13.56 20.63
CA ARG A 347 -13.04 -13.84 22.03
C ARG A 347 -14.24 -14.39 22.81
N PHE A 348 -15.44 -13.86 22.60
CA PHE A 348 -16.65 -14.38 23.23
C PHE A 348 -17.00 -15.79 22.75
N ALA A 349 -16.89 -16.06 21.45
CA ALA A 349 -17.15 -17.38 20.89
C ALA A 349 -16.16 -18.43 21.44
N ASN A 350 -14.86 -18.11 21.50
CA ASN A 350 -13.84 -18.99 22.06
C ASN A 350 -14.08 -19.25 23.55
N ALA A 351 -14.42 -18.22 24.33
CA ALA A 351 -14.72 -18.38 25.76
C ALA A 351 -15.97 -19.24 26.01
N GLN A 352 -16.97 -19.20 25.12
CA GLN A 352 -18.13 -20.08 25.18
C GLN A 352 -17.77 -21.53 24.82
N ALA A 353 -16.97 -21.73 23.77
CA ALA A 353 -16.51 -23.06 23.37
C ALA A 353 -15.66 -23.73 24.46
N GLU A 354 -14.76 -22.99 25.11
CA GLU A 354 -13.96 -23.49 26.23
C GLU A 354 -14.84 -23.89 27.43
N ARG A 355 -15.88 -23.11 27.75
CA ARG A 355 -16.84 -23.46 28.81
C ARG A 355 -17.63 -24.72 28.47
N GLN A 356 -18.04 -24.90 27.22
CA GLN A 356 -18.72 -26.11 26.77
C GLN A 356 -17.81 -27.34 26.91
N GLN A 357 -16.57 -27.27 26.41
CA GLN A 357 -15.60 -28.36 26.55
C GLN A 357 -15.31 -28.72 28.00
N ARG A 358 -15.27 -27.71 28.89
CA ARG A 358 -15.09 -27.95 30.33
C ARG A 358 -16.28 -28.67 30.96
N ASN A 359 -17.50 -28.24 30.65
CA ASN A 359 -18.71 -28.89 31.16
C ASN A 359 -18.82 -30.33 30.67
N GLU A 360 -18.48 -30.61 29.40
CA GLU A 360 -18.48 -31.97 28.85
C GLU A 360 -17.49 -32.89 29.57
N ARG A 361 -16.29 -32.40 29.91
CA ARG A 361 -15.30 -33.16 30.71
C ARG A 361 -15.82 -33.45 32.12
N GLU A 362 -16.41 -32.45 32.79
CA GLU A 362 -16.94 -32.61 34.14
C GLU A 362 -18.15 -33.59 34.18
N THR A 363 -18.98 -33.63 33.13
CA THR A 363 -20.08 -34.61 33.03
C THR A 363 -19.64 -36.01 32.57
N GLY A 364 -18.58 -36.10 31.76
CA GLY A 364 -18.08 -37.36 31.21
C GLY A 364 -17.37 -38.24 32.23
N ASP A 365 -16.63 -37.64 33.18
CA ASP A 365 -15.91 -38.39 34.22
C ASP A 365 -16.84 -38.90 35.35
N GLY A 366 -18.06 -38.38 35.45
CA GLY A 366 -19.03 -38.77 36.47
C GLY A 366 -19.78 -40.09 36.23
N PHE A 367 -19.63 -40.72 35.05
CA PHE A 367 -20.43 -41.90 34.67
C PHE A 367 -19.60 -43.18 34.44
N ALA A 368 -18.29 -43.15 34.64
CA ALA A 368 -17.41 -44.30 34.35
C ALA A 368 -17.02 -45.15 35.58
N GLY A 369 -17.69 -45.01 36.73
CA GLY A 369 -17.17 -45.53 38.00
C GLY A 369 -18.11 -46.30 38.93
N GLU A 370 -19.37 -46.58 38.57
CA GLU A 370 -20.32 -47.19 39.52
C GLU A 370 -21.01 -48.48 39.05
N ASP A 371 -20.41 -49.18 38.07
CA ASP A 371 -20.91 -50.48 37.62
C ASP A 371 -20.00 -51.63 38.10
N GLY A 372 -20.29 -52.14 39.30
CA GLY A 372 -20.30 -53.59 39.52
C GLY A 372 -19.06 -54.23 40.15
N GLU A 373 -18.76 -53.89 41.41
CA GLU A 373 -17.94 -54.75 42.29
C GLU A 373 -18.72 -55.22 43.52
N ASP A 374 -19.97 -55.63 43.33
CA ASP A 374 -20.76 -56.34 44.34
C ASP A 374 -21.30 -57.65 43.76
N ASN A 375 -20.57 -58.77 43.96
CA ASN A 375 -21.10 -60.12 44.23
C ASN A 375 -20.05 -61.23 44.02
N LEU A 376 -19.08 -61.34 44.93
CA LEU A 376 -18.25 -62.54 45.07
C LEU A 376 -17.94 -62.77 46.55
N ASN A 377 -18.97 -63.09 47.33
CA ASN A 377 -18.86 -63.78 48.63
C ASN A 377 -20.25 -64.22 49.12
N ARG A 378 -20.72 -65.38 48.63
CA ARG A 378 -21.59 -66.28 49.40
C ARG A 378 -21.58 -67.69 48.84
#